data_AF-A0A4R8VM85-F1
#
_entry.id   AF-A0A4R8VM85-F1
#
_cell.length_a   1.000
_cell.length_b   1.000
_cell.length_c   1.000
_cell.angle_alpha   90.00
_cell.angle_beta   90.00
_cell.angle_gamma   90.00
#
_symmetry.space_group_name_H-M   'P 1'
#
loop_
_entity.id
_entity.type
_entity.pdbx_description
1 polymer ?
#
loop_
_entity_poly.entity_id
_entity_poly.type
_entity_poly.pdbx_seq_one_letter_code
_entity_poly.pdbx_strand_id
1 'polypeptide(L)'
;MRREPDERGAALVVVIGLGLLLLTLVATAMTFSVSGSLKASSDQNWNGAMAAAYAGVADYESRLANDNTYYRFGNPAASFSAGSTVTAPSAATENPAFGLGTDGAWDTVTGSDGTASFRYEVDNAAYASSGVLRIRSTGRVGAVARSIVANIRQDGFIDYLYFTVYEMQDPAQSGITTSGCADTYAWAGRPMPSGGTSVCGDIAFGSSDVVNGPAHSNDTMRICGATFNGTITTGDPGAPGANYLKKASDGSDCSGQVFNGGQPTTSPVIAMPATNMQLKQETRTDAGIDAPGCLYTGPTSIVLNSSGTMTIRSPWTKKTRIVGDPATSGSTPAACGLPGTANGQLGSTAGATVPVLNANLLFVQSVPGVVTDPNYMSSTDWPSGQSAATCSVGNGIGFPVTHETAPSARSYDCRKGDAFVMGTLDGTMTIATDNFLYVTGDIIYSDASTDVLGLVAQNAIWVWNPYCDSTHGEVCPGVGLGEGGAILPDNRRIDAAMLSLDHTIQVQNYDRGGNQGVLTINGSLAQKYRGSVRMTNSGGANGYSKNYTYDPRFRYIAPPKFLSPVSARYSVNLLVEVSSAFTARGATVP
;
A
#
# COMPACT_ATOMS: atom_id res chain seq x y z
N MET A 1 83.48 -48.44 58.20
CA MET A 1 82.51 -47.80 57.27
C MET A 1 81.12 -47.98 57.85
N ARG A 2 80.49 -46.86 58.26
CA ARG A 2 79.18 -46.81 58.94
C ARG A 2 78.10 -46.76 57.86
N ARG A 3 77.15 -47.70 57.87
CA ARG A 3 76.04 -47.78 56.93
C ARG A 3 74.84 -47.05 57.55
N GLU A 4 74.39 -45.97 56.94
CA GLU A 4 73.22 -45.18 57.38
C GLU A 4 71.91 -45.97 57.19
N PRO A 5 70.90 -45.78 58.06
CA PRO A 5 69.59 -46.44 57.95
C PRO A 5 68.58 -45.62 57.12
N ASP A 6 68.13 -46.26 56.03
CA ASP A 6 66.79 -46.24 55.40
C ASP A 6 65.91 -44.96 55.46
N GLU A 7 65.94 -44.18 54.37
CA GLU A 7 64.92 -43.18 53.99
C GLU A 7 63.59 -43.81 53.50
N ARG A 8 62.99 -44.76 54.22
CA ARG A 8 61.76 -45.45 53.76
C ARG A 8 60.44 -44.72 54.07
N GLY A 9 60.45 -43.67 54.89
CA GLY A 9 59.24 -42.93 55.29
C GLY A 9 58.94 -41.67 54.49
N ALA A 10 59.96 -40.97 53.99
CA ALA A 10 59.79 -39.70 53.27
C ALA A 10 59.22 -39.90 51.86
N ALA A 11 59.62 -40.96 51.16
CA ALA A 11 59.13 -41.29 49.82
C ALA A 11 57.61 -41.54 49.80
N LEU A 12 57.05 -42.20 50.82
CA LEU A 12 55.61 -42.47 50.91
C LEU A 12 54.79 -41.18 51.06
N VAL A 13 55.25 -40.24 51.90
CA VAL A 13 54.56 -38.96 52.14
C VAL A 13 54.62 -38.06 50.90
N VAL A 14 55.74 -38.05 50.18
CA VAL A 14 55.89 -37.30 48.92
C VAL A 14 55.00 -37.88 47.82
N VAL A 15 54.89 -39.22 47.71
CA VAL A 15 54.02 -39.88 46.73
C VAL A 15 52.54 -39.67 47.06
N ILE A 16 52.15 -39.72 48.34
CA ILE A 16 50.78 -39.40 48.75
C ILE A 16 50.47 -37.92 48.52
N GLY A 17 51.39 -37.00 48.85
CA GLY A 17 51.23 -35.56 48.61
C GLY A 17 51.10 -35.22 47.13
N LEU A 18 51.96 -35.78 46.27
CA LEU A 18 51.87 -35.64 44.82
C LEU A 18 50.62 -36.32 44.25
N GLY A 19 50.26 -37.50 44.74
CA GLY A 19 49.05 -38.22 44.32
C GLY A 19 47.78 -37.45 44.66
N LEU A 20 47.71 -36.86 45.86
CA LEU A 20 46.57 -36.05 46.30
C LEU A 20 46.50 -34.73 45.53
N LEU A 21 47.65 -34.13 45.21
CA LEU A 21 47.72 -32.92 44.38
C LEU A 21 47.34 -33.19 42.91
N LEU A 22 47.73 -34.33 42.37
CA LEU A 22 47.30 -34.76 41.03
C LEU A 22 45.79 -35.07 41.00
N LEU A 23 45.26 -35.75 42.03
CA LEU A 23 43.82 -36.04 42.13
C LEU A 23 42.98 -34.77 42.26
N THR A 24 43.42 -33.78 43.03
CA THR A 24 42.70 -32.49 43.13
C THR A 24 42.76 -31.71 41.81
N LEU A 25 43.88 -31.76 41.09
CA LEU A 25 44.03 -31.11 39.78
C LEU A 25 43.15 -31.78 38.71
N VAL A 26 43.07 -33.11 38.71
CA VAL A 26 42.14 -33.85 37.84
C VAL A 26 40.69 -33.57 38.21
N ALA A 27 40.33 -33.56 39.49
CA ALA A 27 38.97 -33.28 39.96
C ALA A 27 38.50 -31.86 39.60
N THR A 28 39.38 -30.87 39.76
CA THR A 28 39.12 -29.48 39.35
C THR A 28 38.99 -29.35 37.84
N ALA A 29 39.89 -29.94 37.06
CA ALA A 29 39.80 -29.97 35.60
C ALA A 29 38.49 -30.62 35.11
N MET A 30 38.06 -31.73 35.72
CA MET A 30 36.78 -32.37 35.42
C MET A 30 35.59 -31.48 35.79
N THR A 31 35.63 -30.81 36.94
CA THR A 31 34.54 -29.92 37.39
C THR A 31 34.42 -28.71 36.46
N PHE A 32 35.52 -28.05 36.10
CA PHE A 32 35.52 -26.97 35.11
C PHE A 32 35.06 -27.43 33.73
N SER A 33 35.45 -28.64 33.30
CA SER A 33 35.00 -29.20 32.02
C SER A 33 33.49 -29.46 32.01
N VAL A 34 32.94 -30.07 33.08
CA VAL A 34 31.50 -30.33 33.20
C VAL A 34 30.71 -29.02 33.29
N SER A 35 31.15 -28.07 34.12
CA SER A 35 30.52 -26.75 34.22
C SER A 35 30.58 -25.98 32.90
N GLY A 36 31.71 -26.07 32.18
CA GLY A 36 31.88 -25.49 30.85
C GLY A 36 30.94 -26.11 29.81
N SER A 37 30.80 -27.44 29.79
CA SER A 37 29.89 -28.15 28.89
C SER A 37 28.41 -27.86 29.19
N LEU A 38 28.02 -27.80 30.47
CA LEU A 38 26.65 -27.43 30.86
C LEU A 38 26.34 -25.97 30.48
N LYS A 39 27.28 -25.06 30.68
CA LYS A 39 27.15 -23.66 30.27
C LYS A 39 27.04 -23.53 28.75
N ALA A 40 27.90 -24.22 28.01
CA ALA A 40 27.87 -24.22 26.54
C ALA A 40 26.55 -24.79 26.00
N SER A 41 26.05 -25.90 26.56
CA SER A 41 24.75 -26.46 26.17
C SER A 41 23.59 -25.51 26.52
N SER A 42 23.65 -24.85 27.68
CA SER A 42 22.66 -23.84 28.06
C SER A 42 22.66 -22.65 27.09
N ASP A 43 23.83 -22.15 26.70
CA ASP A 43 23.95 -21.02 25.77
C ASP A 43 23.53 -21.40 24.35
N GLN A 44 23.83 -22.63 23.91
CA GLN A 44 23.32 -23.19 22.66
C GLN A 44 21.79 -23.29 22.65
N ASN A 45 21.18 -23.83 23.72
CA ASN A 45 19.73 -23.91 23.84
C ASN A 45 19.09 -22.51 23.90
N TRP A 46 19.76 -21.54 24.54
CA TRP A 46 19.29 -20.16 24.64
C TRP A 46 19.27 -19.43 23.28
N ASN A 47 20.32 -19.59 22.48
CA ASN A 47 20.39 -19.04 21.13
C ASN A 47 19.47 -19.81 20.17
N GLY A 48 19.38 -21.13 20.31
CA GLY A 48 18.49 -21.99 19.54
C GLY A 48 17.02 -21.67 19.78
N ALA A 49 16.60 -21.40 21.02
CA ALA A 49 15.24 -21.00 21.34
C ALA A 49 14.86 -19.65 20.68
N MET A 50 15.80 -18.71 20.61
CA MET A 50 15.59 -17.44 19.89
C MET A 50 15.46 -17.66 18.38
N ALA A 51 16.36 -18.46 17.78
CA ALA A 51 16.29 -18.82 16.38
C ALA A 51 14.97 -19.52 16.02
N ALA A 52 14.48 -20.41 16.90
CA ALA A 52 13.19 -21.06 16.74
C ALA A 52 12.02 -20.06 16.79
N ALA A 53 12.12 -19.00 17.59
CA ALA A 53 11.10 -17.94 17.62
C ALA A 53 11.08 -17.14 16.32
N TYR A 54 12.25 -16.84 15.74
CA TYR A 54 12.33 -16.24 14.40
C TYR A 54 11.72 -17.15 13.32
N ALA A 55 11.97 -18.47 13.40
CA ALA A 55 11.38 -19.45 12.50
C ALA A 55 9.85 -19.46 12.57
N GLY A 56 9.27 -19.28 13.77
CA GLY A 56 7.82 -19.18 13.93
C GLY A 56 7.20 -17.93 13.29
N VAL A 57 7.90 -16.79 13.32
CA VAL A 57 7.46 -15.60 12.58
C VAL A 57 7.50 -15.88 11.06
N ALA A 58 8.61 -16.45 10.56
CA ALA A 58 8.76 -16.77 9.15
C ALA A 58 7.73 -17.82 8.64
N ASP A 59 7.37 -18.80 9.47
CA ASP A 59 6.30 -19.75 9.16
C ASP A 59 4.96 -19.04 8.96
N TYR A 60 4.60 -18.12 9.87
CA TYR A 60 3.36 -17.37 9.74
C TYR A 60 3.36 -16.45 8.51
N GLU A 61 4.47 -15.76 8.23
CA GLU A 61 4.65 -14.98 6.99
C GLU A 61 4.46 -15.84 5.74
N SER A 62 5.03 -17.05 5.73
CA SER A 62 4.87 -17.97 4.59
C SER A 62 3.41 -18.39 4.40
N ARG A 63 2.66 -18.62 5.47
CA ARG A 63 1.24 -18.98 5.39
C ARG A 63 0.40 -17.82 4.87
N LEU A 64 0.66 -16.62 5.39
CA LEU A 64 0.06 -15.38 4.91
C LEU A 64 0.37 -15.11 3.42
N ALA A 65 1.60 -15.36 2.98
CA ALA A 65 1.99 -15.20 1.57
C ALA A 65 1.31 -16.22 0.63
N ASN A 66 0.95 -17.40 1.14
CA ASN A 66 0.22 -18.43 0.40
C ASN A 66 -1.31 -18.21 0.42
N ASP A 67 -1.84 -17.62 1.49
CA ASP A 67 -3.26 -17.27 1.67
C ASP A 67 -3.39 -15.90 2.34
N ASN A 68 -3.68 -14.86 1.56
CA ASN A 68 -3.84 -13.50 2.08
C ASN A 68 -5.01 -13.36 3.07
N THR A 69 -5.90 -14.35 3.20
CA THR A 69 -6.97 -14.33 4.20
C THR A 69 -6.54 -14.93 5.53
N TYR A 70 -5.32 -15.46 5.63
CA TYR A 70 -4.81 -16.20 6.79
C TYR A 70 -4.70 -15.35 8.07
N TYR A 71 -4.71 -14.02 7.95
CA TYR A 71 -4.77 -13.08 9.09
C TYR A 71 -6.01 -13.27 9.97
N ARG A 72 -7.05 -13.96 9.48
CA ARG A 72 -8.25 -14.32 10.26
C ARG A 72 -8.02 -15.51 11.20
N PHE A 73 -6.93 -16.25 11.03
CA PHE A 73 -6.65 -17.46 11.78
C PHE A 73 -5.69 -17.20 12.94
N GLY A 74 -6.07 -17.71 14.11
CA GLY A 74 -5.36 -17.56 15.37
C GLY A 74 -6.09 -18.29 16.50
N ASN A 75 -5.54 -18.27 17.71
CA ASN A 75 -6.24 -18.83 18.87
C ASN A 75 -6.93 -17.72 19.68
N PRO A 76 -8.27 -17.58 19.61
CA PRO A 76 -8.98 -16.51 20.32
C PRO A 76 -8.91 -16.65 21.86
N ALA A 77 -8.50 -17.80 22.40
CA ALA A 77 -8.28 -17.97 23.84
C ALA A 77 -6.91 -17.44 24.31
N ALA A 78 -6.03 -17.02 23.41
CA ALA A 78 -4.74 -16.44 23.76
C ALA A 78 -4.92 -15.03 24.36
N SER A 79 -4.22 -14.73 25.45
CA SER A 79 -4.27 -13.40 26.07
C SER A 79 -3.73 -12.31 25.15
N PHE A 80 -2.76 -12.65 24.29
CA PHE A 80 -2.23 -11.74 23.28
C PHE A 80 -3.27 -11.36 22.22
N SER A 81 -4.25 -12.23 21.96
CA SER A 81 -5.34 -12.03 21.00
C SER A 81 -6.52 -11.26 21.60
N ALA A 82 -6.39 -10.67 22.79
CA ALA A 82 -7.46 -9.92 23.43
C ALA A 82 -7.88 -8.70 22.57
N GLY A 83 -9.15 -8.68 22.14
CA GLY A 83 -9.68 -7.64 21.25
C GLY A 83 -9.55 -7.94 19.75
N SER A 84 -8.94 -9.07 19.39
CA SER A 84 -8.84 -9.58 18.02
C SER A 84 -10.08 -10.38 17.62
N THR A 85 -10.37 -10.47 16.32
CA THR A 85 -11.48 -11.26 15.74
C THR A 85 -11.02 -12.57 15.12
N VAL A 86 -9.83 -13.07 15.50
CA VAL A 86 -9.28 -14.33 14.98
C VAL A 86 -10.14 -15.55 15.32
N THR A 87 -10.12 -16.53 14.43
CA THR A 87 -10.81 -17.81 14.55
C THR A 87 -9.83 -18.96 14.57
N ALA A 88 -10.11 -19.98 15.37
CA ALA A 88 -9.31 -21.21 15.35
C ALA A 88 -9.44 -21.89 13.97
N PRO A 89 -8.34 -22.35 13.35
CA PRO A 89 -8.42 -23.08 12.10
C PRO A 89 -9.24 -24.36 12.25
N SER A 90 -9.91 -24.78 11.18
CA SER A 90 -10.59 -26.08 11.14
C SER A 90 -9.59 -27.24 11.22
N ALA A 91 -10.01 -28.44 11.64
CA ALA A 91 -9.14 -29.63 11.68
C ALA A 91 -8.47 -29.98 10.33
N ALA A 92 -9.02 -29.53 9.20
CA ALA A 92 -8.44 -29.73 7.86
C ALA A 92 -7.33 -28.72 7.52
N THR A 93 -7.22 -27.62 8.25
CA THR A 93 -6.23 -26.54 8.10
C THR A 93 -5.50 -26.26 9.42
N GLU A 94 -5.52 -27.25 10.33
CA GLU A 94 -5.02 -27.10 11.68
C GLU A 94 -3.53 -26.80 11.66
N ASN A 95 -3.19 -25.73 12.37
CA ASN A 95 -1.83 -25.27 12.50
C ASN A 95 -1.38 -25.50 13.95
N PRO A 96 -0.48 -26.46 14.19
CA PRO A 96 -0.07 -26.84 15.54
C PRO A 96 0.58 -25.68 16.31
N ALA A 97 1.10 -24.66 15.61
CA ALA A 97 1.70 -23.49 16.24
C ALA A 97 0.72 -22.62 17.04
N PHE A 98 -0.60 -22.77 16.85
CA PHE A 98 -1.63 -22.08 17.65
C PHE A 98 -1.96 -22.76 18.99
N GLY A 99 -1.25 -23.82 19.36
CA GLY A 99 -1.45 -24.55 20.61
C GLY A 99 -1.27 -23.67 21.85
N LEU A 100 -2.19 -23.78 22.81
CA LEU A 100 -2.09 -23.12 24.12
C LEU A 100 -1.98 -24.13 25.25
N GLY A 101 -1.38 -23.71 26.35
CA GLY A 101 -1.21 -24.55 27.53
C GLY A 101 -0.27 -25.73 27.33
N THR A 102 -0.19 -26.58 28.36
CA THR A 102 0.69 -27.76 28.37
C THR A 102 0.28 -28.83 27.37
N ASP A 103 -1.00 -28.87 27.04
CA ASP A 103 -1.58 -29.90 26.16
C ASP A 103 -1.64 -29.45 24.69
N GLY A 104 -1.36 -28.17 24.41
CA GLY A 104 -1.28 -27.66 23.04
C GLY A 104 -0.14 -28.29 22.23
N ALA A 105 -0.27 -28.35 20.91
CA ALA A 105 0.82 -28.76 20.05
C ALA A 105 1.89 -27.66 19.94
N TRP A 106 3.12 -28.04 19.57
CA TRP A 106 4.16 -27.13 19.08
C TRP A 106 4.43 -27.52 17.63
N ASP A 107 4.72 -26.54 16.77
CA ASP A 107 5.24 -26.85 15.44
C ASP A 107 6.76 -26.96 15.47
N THR A 108 7.36 -27.70 14.53
CA THR A 108 8.80 -27.98 14.52
C THR A 108 9.54 -27.10 13.53
N VAL A 109 10.75 -26.66 13.89
CA VAL A 109 11.63 -25.96 12.95
C VAL A 109 12.17 -26.97 11.94
N THR A 110 11.88 -26.77 10.65
CA THR A 110 12.37 -27.62 9.57
C THR A 110 13.90 -27.72 9.58
N GLY A 111 14.42 -28.95 9.51
CA GLY A 111 15.87 -29.21 9.56
C GLY A 111 16.48 -29.25 10.96
N SER A 112 15.66 -29.16 12.03
CA SER A 112 16.13 -29.30 13.42
C SER A 112 15.99 -30.71 14.00
N ASP A 113 15.50 -31.68 13.22
CA ASP A 113 15.17 -33.04 13.68
C ASP A 113 14.24 -33.07 14.93
N GLY A 114 13.39 -32.06 15.07
CA GLY A 114 12.45 -31.91 16.20
C GLY A 114 13.08 -31.35 17.48
N THR A 115 14.35 -30.97 17.46
CA THR A 115 15.04 -30.38 18.63
C THR A 115 14.63 -28.94 18.91
N ALA A 116 14.16 -28.23 17.88
CA ALA A 116 13.65 -26.86 17.97
C ALA A 116 12.19 -26.80 17.53
N SER A 117 11.40 -26.03 18.28
CA SER A 117 9.95 -25.93 18.04
C SER A 117 9.46 -24.51 18.32
N PHE A 118 8.32 -24.14 17.77
CA PHE A 118 7.71 -22.83 17.97
C PHE A 118 6.19 -22.89 18.14
N ARG A 119 5.66 -21.83 18.73
CA ARG A 119 4.24 -21.47 18.80
C ARG A 119 4.10 -19.99 18.53
N TYR A 120 2.90 -19.56 18.17
CA TYR A 120 2.61 -18.14 18.08
C TYR A 120 1.17 -17.80 18.43
N GLU A 121 1.00 -16.58 18.91
CA GLU A 121 -0.28 -15.94 19.17
C GLU A 121 -0.42 -14.72 18.25
N VAL A 122 -1.65 -14.44 17.81
CA VAL A 122 -1.92 -13.46 16.74
C VAL A 122 -2.93 -12.43 17.21
N ASP A 123 -2.65 -11.16 16.97
CA ASP A 123 -3.55 -10.04 17.22
C ASP A 123 -3.80 -9.27 15.92
N ASN A 124 -5.04 -9.36 15.43
CA ASN A 124 -5.51 -8.67 14.22
C ASN A 124 -6.41 -7.45 14.50
N ALA A 125 -6.50 -6.97 15.75
CA ALA A 125 -7.43 -5.89 16.12
C ALA A 125 -7.20 -4.59 15.32
N ALA A 126 -5.93 -4.28 15.01
CA ALA A 126 -5.54 -3.11 14.23
C ALA A 126 -5.47 -3.38 12.71
N TYR A 127 -5.72 -4.61 12.26
CA TYR A 127 -5.52 -4.99 10.86
C TYR A 127 -6.49 -4.25 9.93
N ALA A 128 -7.77 -4.13 10.31
CA ALA A 128 -8.78 -3.46 9.50
C ALA A 128 -8.58 -1.93 9.40
N SER A 129 -8.00 -1.30 10.43
CA SER A 129 -7.79 0.15 10.50
C SER A 129 -6.44 0.60 9.96
N SER A 130 -5.39 -0.21 10.13
CA SER A 130 -4.00 0.17 9.83
C SER A 130 -3.23 -0.81 8.93
N GLY A 131 -3.80 -1.99 8.63
CA GLY A 131 -3.13 -3.06 7.87
C GLY A 131 -2.03 -3.80 8.63
N VAL A 132 -1.87 -3.53 9.92
CA VAL A 132 -0.83 -4.14 10.77
C VAL A 132 -1.38 -5.37 11.49
N LEU A 133 -0.68 -6.50 11.36
CA LEU A 133 -0.90 -7.72 12.13
C LEU A 133 0.19 -7.86 13.18
N ARG A 134 -0.16 -8.20 14.42
CA ARG A 134 0.83 -8.43 15.49
C ARG A 134 0.92 -9.91 15.78
N ILE A 135 2.14 -10.43 15.91
CA ILE A 135 2.40 -11.83 16.19
C ILE A 135 3.40 -11.93 17.33
N ARG A 136 3.06 -12.71 18.36
CA ARG A 136 4.00 -13.11 19.41
C ARG A 136 4.44 -14.53 19.16
N SER A 137 5.65 -14.73 18.63
CA SER A 137 6.23 -16.06 18.44
C SER A 137 7.09 -16.45 19.62
N THR A 138 6.94 -17.69 20.08
CA THR A 138 7.74 -18.29 21.14
C THR A 138 8.44 -19.53 20.60
N GLY A 139 9.76 -19.52 20.64
CA GLY A 139 10.61 -20.64 20.26
C GLY A 139 11.10 -21.40 21.48
N ARG A 140 11.32 -22.71 21.32
CA ARG A 140 11.79 -23.61 22.36
C ARG A 140 12.90 -24.52 21.85
N VAL A 141 13.94 -24.67 22.66
CA VAL A 141 14.95 -25.72 22.54
C VAL A 141 15.24 -26.30 23.92
N GLY A 142 15.05 -27.60 24.10
CA GLY A 142 15.21 -28.27 25.39
C GLY A 142 14.29 -27.70 26.47
N ALA A 143 14.90 -27.15 27.54
CA ALA A 143 14.22 -26.54 28.68
C ALA A 143 14.13 -25.00 28.60
N VAL A 144 14.59 -24.40 27.51
CA VAL A 144 14.59 -22.94 27.31
C VAL A 144 13.49 -22.56 26.33
N ALA A 145 12.76 -21.48 26.64
CA ALA A 145 11.81 -20.84 25.75
C ALA A 145 12.07 -19.33 25.71
N ARG A 146 11.95 -18.73 24.53
CA ARG A 146 12.12 -17.28 24.31
C ARG A 146 11.07 -16.77 23.35
N SER A 147 10.65 -15.52 23.54
CA SER A 147 9.56 -14.94 22.77
C SER A 147 9.96 -13.62 22.11
N ILE A 148 9.43 -13.41 20.91
CA ILE A 148 9.54 -12.18 20.16
C ILE A 148 8.15 -11.72 19.75
N VAL A 149 7.96 -10.41 19.67
CA VAL A 149 6.79 -9.81 19.04
C VAL A 149 7.22 -9.20 17.72
N ALA A 150 6.55 -9.62 16.65
CA ALA A 150 6.72 -9.11 15.31
C ALA A 150 5.44 -8.38 14.88
N ASN A 151 5.57 -7.19 14.30
CA ASN A 151 4.51 -6.58 13.54
C ASN A 151 4.71 -6.96 12.08
N ILE A 152 3.76 -7.69 11.52
CA ILE A 152 3.76 -8.15 10.14
C ILE A 152 2.78 -7.29 9.37
N ARG A 153 3.24 -6.73 8.26
CA ARG A 153 2.41 -5.95 7.36
C ARG A 153 2.45 -6.58 5.98
N GLN A 154 1.34 -6.56 5.28
CA GLN A 154 1.38 -6.81 3.85
C GLN A 154 2.19 -5.68 3.20
N ASP A 155 3.29 -6.00 2.52
CA ASP A 155 3.96 -5.07 1.62
C ASP A 155 2.91 -4.63 0.59
N GLY A 156 2.56 -3.37 0.69
CA GLY A 156 1.48 -2.76 -0.05
C GLY A 156 2.01 -1.81 -1.09
N PHE A 157 1.13 -1.38 -1.98
CA PHE A 157 1.42 -0.29 -2.91
C PHE A 157 2.00 0.95 -2.21
N ILE A 158 1.60 1.17 -0.95
CA ILE A 158 2.00 2.32 -0.12
C ILE A 158 3.40 2.24 0.48
N ASP A 159 4.15 1.14 0.34
CA ASP A 159 5.57 1.09 0.73
C ASP A 159 6.48 1.88 -0.21
N TYR A 160 5.97 2.18 -1.40
CA TYR A 160 6.70 2.84 -2.46
C TYR A 160 6.15 4.26 -2.65
N LEU A 161 7.05 5.22 -2.81
CA LEU A 161 6.68 6.52 -3.39
C LEU A 161 6.14 6.33 -4.79
N TYR A 162 6.78 5.45 -5.56
CA TYR A 162 6.50 5.21 -6.97
C TYR A 162 6.36 3.71 -7.21
N PHE A 163 5.16 3.28 -7.59
CA PHE A 163 4.87 1.93 -8.06
C PHE A 163 4.24 1.97 -9.45
N THR A 164 4.74 1.17 -10.38
CA THR A 164 4.06 0.95 -11.67
C THR A 164 4.08 -0.52 -12.09
N VAL A 165 3.05 -0.95 -12.83
CA VAL A 165 3.06 -2.27 -13.49
C VAL A 165 3.79 -2.19 -14.83
N TYR A 166 3.50 -1.18 -15.64
CA TYR A 166 4.12 -0.96 -16.96
C TYR A 166 4.75 0.43 -17.06
N GLU A 167 5.99 0.51 -17.56
CA GLU A 167 6.76 1.75 -17.75
C GLU A 167 6.48 2.39 -19.11
N MET A 168 5.20 2.56 -19.42
CA MET A 168 4.70 3.14 -20.67
C MET A 168 3.43 3.95 -20.41
N GLN A 169 3.11 4.87 -21.32
CA GLN A 169 1.81 5.55 -21.33
C GLN A 169 0.68 4.53 -21.48
N ASP A 170 -0.44 4.83 -20.84
CA ASP A 170 -1.67 4.07 -20.97
C ASP A 170 -2.14 4.06 -22.44
N PRO A 171 -2.26 2.88 -23.10
CA PRO A 171 -2.72 2.78 -24.49
C PRO A 171 -4.11 3.39 -24.70
N ALA A 172 -5.02 3.26 -23.72
CA ALA A 172 -6.38 3.77 -23.81
C ALA A 172 -6.43 5.31 -23.76
N GLN A 173 -5.43 5.96 -23.12
CA GLN A 173 -5.35 7.42 -23.01
C GLN A 173 -4.48 8.04 -24.12
N SER A 174 -3.42 7.35 -24.52
CA SER A 174 -2.50 7.82 -25.56
C SER A 174 -3.00 7.55 -27.00
N GLY A 175 -3.97 6.65 -27.17
CA GLY A 175 -4.45 6.21 -28.48
C GLY A 175 -3.46 5.28 -29.21
N ILE A 176 -2.45 4.76 -28.50
CA ILE A 176 -1.47 3.84 -29.06
C ILE A 176 -2.14 2.49 -29.33
N THR A 177 -2.09 2.07 -30.59
CA THR A 177 -2.73 0.83 -31.07
C THR A 177 -1.72 -0.20 -31.58
N THR A 178 -0.42 0.10 -31.49
CA THR A 178 0.66 -0.80 -31.89
C THR A 178 0.57 -2.13 -31.16
N SER A 179 0.55 -3.23 -31.91
CA SER A 179 0.47 -4.59 -31.36
C SER A 179 1.69 -4.89 -30.48
N GLY A 180 1.46 -5.57 -29.35
CA GLY A 180 2.53 -5.93 -28.40
C GLY A 180 2.93 -4.82 -27.42
N CYS A 181 2.30 -3.64 -27.48
CA CYS A 181 2.53 -2.59 -26.48
C CYS A 181 1.72 -2.82 -25.20
N ALA A 182 0.40 -2.97 -25.33
CA ALA A 182 -0.48 -3.15 -24.17
C ALA A 182 -0.15 -4.44 -23.41
N ASP A 183 -0.23 -4.36 -22.08
CA ASP A 183 -0.04 -5.48 -21.15
C ASP A 183 1.23 -6.33 -21.38
N THR A 184 2.29 -5.73 -21.93
CA THR A 184 3.56 -6.40 -22.20
C THR A 184 4.71 -5.66 -21.51
N TYR A 185 5.50 -6.36 -20.71
CA TYR A 185 6.70 -5.81 -20.08
C TYR A 185 7.82 -5.59 -21.12
N ALA A 186 8.63 -4.55 -20.92
CA ALA A 186 9.84 -4.29 -21.71
C ALA A 186 10.82 -5.46 -21.68
N TRP A 187 11.11 -6.01 -20.49
CA TRP A 187 11.95 -7.22 -20.35
C TRP A 187 11.31 -8.48 -20.95
N ALA A 188 10.00 -8.45 -21.21
CA ALA A 188 9.25 -9.53 -21.87
C ALA A 188 9.05 -9.31 -23.38
N GLY A 189 9.77 -8.34 -23.98
CA GLY A 189 9.79 -8.15 -25.43
C GLY A 189 8.77 -7.12 -25.96
N ARG A 190 8.31 -6.18 -25.14
CA ARG A 190 7.54 -5.01 -25.63
C ARG A 190 8.34 -4.29 -26.74
N PRO A 191 7.69 -3.85 -27.84
CA PRO A 191 8.35 -3.07 -28.88
C PRO A 191 9.08 -1.85 -28.32
N MET A 192 10.34 -1.69 -28.70
CA MET A 192 11.20 -0.60 -28.25
C MET A 192 11.13 0.59 -29.21
N PRO A 193 11.48 1.82 -28.75
CA PRO A 193 11.67 2.97 -29.62
C PRO A 193 12.57 2.66 -30.81
N SER A 194 12.23 3.19 -31.97
CA SER A 194 12.93 2.94 -33.24
C SER A 194 12.99 4.23 -34.05
N GLY A 195 14.14 4.51 -34.68
CA GLY A 195 14.30 5.71 -35.51
C GLY A 195 14.12 7.05 -34.77
N GLY A 196 14.34 7.08 -33.45
CA GLY A 196 14.17 8.28 -32.63
C GLY A 196 12.72 8.58 -32.27
N THR A 197 11.81 7.60 -32.40
CA THR A 197 10.41 7.76 -32.01
C THR A 197 10.00 6.71 -30.97
N SER A 198 9.22 7.15 -29.98
CA SER A 198 8.56 6.26 -29.03
C SER A 198 7.51 5.42 -29.76
N VAL A 199 7.54 4.10 -29.56
CA VAL A 199 6.62 3.15 -30.24
C VAL A 199 5.44 2.77 -29.35
N CYS A 200 5.69 2.59 -28.06
CA CYS A 200 4.67 2.19 -27.08
C CYS A 200 4.34 3.31 -26.08
N GLY A 201 4.67 4.56 -26.38
CA GLY A 201 4.48 5.66 -25.42
C GLY A 201 5.53 5.56 -24.33
N ASP A 202 6.77 5.32 -24.72
CA ASP A 202 7.92 5.14 -23.84
C ASP A 202 8.21 6.43 -23.06
N ILE A 203 8.24 6.32 -21.73
CA ILE A 203 8.53 7.45 -20.85
C ILE A 203 9.84 7.19 -20.12
N ALA A 204 10.79 8.11 -20.24
CA ALA A 204 12.02 8.06 -19.47
C ALA A 204 11.96 9.00 -18.25
N PHE A 205 12.68 8.63 -17.19
CA PHE A 205 13.04 9.58 -16.13
C PHE A 205 14.18 10.48 -16.61
N GLY A 206 13.91 11.79 -16.67
CA GLY A 206 14.82 12.82 -17.19
C GLY A 206 15.82 13.33 -16.14
N SER A 207 16.75 14.18 -16.54
CA SER A 207 17.79 14.73 -15.67
C SER A 207 17.29 15.64 -14.54
N SER A 208 16.09 16.22 -14.70
CA SER A 208 15.44 17.03 -13.67
C SER A 208 14.59 16.21 -12.69
N ASP A 209 14.40 14.91 -12.93
CA ASP A 209 13.57 14.07 -12.07
C ASP A 209 14.36 13.68 -10.81
N VAL A 210 13.76 13.96 -9.64
CA VAL A 210 14.26 13.52 -8.33
C VAL A 210 13.15 12.73 -7.64
N VAL A 211 13.45 11.50 -7.25
CA VAL A 211 12.53 10.60 -6.56
C VAL A 211 13.02 10.39 -5.12
N ASN A 212 12.34 11.03 -4.16
CA ASN A 212 12.72 11.02 -2.74
C ASN A 212 11.99 9.92 -1.96
N GLY A 213 12.25 8.66 -2.31
CA GLY A 213 11.61 7.53 -1.66
C GLY A 213 11.90 6.18 -2.30
N PRO A 214 11.44 5.07 -1.68
CA PRO A 214 11.48 3.76 -2.32
C PRO A 214 10.65 3.75 -3.61
N ALA A 215 11.14 3.07 -4.64
CA ALA A 215 10.46 2.92 -5.92
C ALA A 215 10.44 1.45 -6.37
N HIS A 216 9.35 1.05 -7.01
CA HIS A 216 9.17 -0.27 -7.60
C HIS A 216 8.54 -0.17 -8.98
N SER A 217 8.96 -1.04 -9.88
CA SER A 217 8.29 -1.24 -11.17
C SER A 217 8.25 -2.73 -11.50
N ASN A 218 7.10 -3.28 -11.86
CA ASN A 218 7.09 -4.65 -12.39
C ASN A 218 7.78 -4.76 -13.76
N ASP A 219 8.09 -3.61 -14.37
CA ASP A 219 8.68 -3.48 -15.68
C ASP A 219 10.12 -2.92 -15.61
N THR A 220 10.78 -2.86 -16.76
CA THR A 220 12.10 -2.27 -16.89
C THR A 220 12.00 -0.73 -16.91
N MET A 221 12.48 -0.09 -15.85
CA MET A 221 12.49 1.38 -15.75
C MET A 221 13.45 2.00 -16.78
N ARG A 222 12.98 2.97 -17.57
CA ARG A 222 13.84 3.83 -18.41
C ARG A 222 14.35 5.01 -17.60
N ILE A 223 15.60 4.97 -17.19
CA ILE A 223 16.23 5.99 -16.35
C ILE A 223 17.35 6.66 -17.15
N CYS A 224 17.05 7.84 -17.67
CA CYS A 224 17.96 8.54 -18.57
C CYS A 224 19.00 9.36 -17.80
N GLY A 225 18.58 10.13 -16.79
CA GLY A 225 19.48 10.96 -15.98
C GLY A 225 18.96 11.33 -14.59
N ALA A 226 17.97 10.61 -14.07
CA ALA A 226 17.31 10.98 -12.81
C ALA A 226 18.10 10.60 -11.56
N THR A 227 17.77 11.26 -10.45
CA THR A 227 18.29 10.97 -9.11
C THR A 227 17.24 10.22 -8.29
N PHE A 228 17.61 9.06 -7.75
CA PHE A 228 16.80 8.31 -6.81
C PHE A 228 17.49 8.28 -5.44
N ASN A 229 16.77 8.75 -4.43
CA ASN A 229 17.28 8.84 -3.06
C ASN A 229 16.87 7.67 -2.16
N GLY A 230 15.92 6.84 -2.61
CA GLY A 230 15.53 5.59 -1.94
C GLY A 230 15.94 4.33 -2.72
N THR A 231 15.58 3.17 -2.18
CA THR A 231 15.82 1.87 -2.81
C THR A 231 14.95 1.70 -4.06
N ILE A 232 15.51 1.10 -5.10
CA ILE A 232 14.79 0.78 -6.33
C ILE A 232 14.71 -0.73 -6.49
N THR A 233 13.50 -1.22 -6.76
CA THR A 233 13.26 -2.62 -7.10
C THR A 233 12.54 -2.74 -8.43
N THR A 234 12.76 -3.84 -9.15
CA THR A 234 12.13 -4.08 -10.46
C THR A 234 11.78 -5.53 -10.70
N GLY A 235 10.70 -5.79 -11.44
CA GLY A 235 10.33 -7.11 -11.98
C GLY A 235 11.24 -7.62 -13.08
N ASP A 236 12.15 -6.80 -13.60
CA ASP A 236 13.12 -7.19 -14.63
C ASP A 236 14.11 -8.22 -14.06
N PRO A 237 14.20 -9.44 -14.67
CA PRO A 237 15.05 -10.53 -14.19
C PRO A 237 16.55 -10.32 -14.45
N GLY A 238 16.95 -9.21 -15.08
CA GLY A 238 18.35 -8.84 -15.29
C GLY A 238 19.16 -8.72 -13.99
N ALA A 239 20.47 -8.85 -14.07
CA ALA A 239 21.35 -8.63 -12.91
C ALA A 239 21.25 -7.17 -12.40
N PRO A 240 21.51 -6.91 -11.10
CA PRO A 240 21.52 -5.54 -10.58
C PRO A 240 22.39 -4.59 -11.41
N GLY A 241 21.81 -3.47 -11.85
CA GLY A 241 22.45 -2.50 -12.72
C GLY A 241 22.28 -2.75 -14.23
N ALA A 242 21.80 -3.94 -14.62
CA ALA A 242 21.36 -4.28 -15.99
C ALA A 242 19.83 -4.42 -16.12
N ASN A 243 19.11 -4.41 -14.99
CA ASN A 243 17.66 -4.50 -14.84
C ASN A 243 16.93 -3.15 -15.02
N TYR A 244 17.56 -2.20 -15.69
CA TYR A 244 16.97 -0.91 -16.07
C TYR A 244 17.62 -0.40 -17.38
N LEU A 245 16.95 0.52 -18.07
CA LEU A 245 17.44 1.06 -19.35
C LEU A 245 18.03 2.46 -19.16
N LYS A 246 19.28 2.64 -19.59
CA LYS A 246 19.96 3.95 -19.69
C LYS A 246 19.58 4.69 -20.98
N LYS A 247 18.29 4.86 -21.20
CA LYS A 247 17.72 5.35 -22.45
C LYS A 247 16.71 6.48 -22.23
N ALA A 248 16.66 7.43 -23.15
CA ALA A 248 15.58 8.40 -23.24
C ALA A 248 14.31 7.78 -23.85
N SER A 249 13.23 8.57 -23.89
CA SER A 249 11.94 8.16 -24.47
C SER A 249 12.02 7.82 -25.96
N ASP A 250 12.91 8.46 -26.70
CA ASP A 250 13.14 8.24 -28.13
C ASP A 250 14.10 7.06 -28.42
N GLY A 251 14.63 6.40 -27.38
CA GLY A 251 15.58 5.30 -27.50
C GLY A 251 17.05 5.70 -27.58
N SER A 252 17.37 6.99 -27.55
CA SER A 252 18.75 7.47 -27.49
C SER A 252 19.43 7.08 -26.18
N ASP A 253 20.73 6.82 -26.23
CA ASP A 253 21.55 6.55 -25.04
C ASP A 253 21.75 7.81 -24.21
N CYS A 254 21.76 7.63 -22.90
CA CYS A 254 22.06 8.70 -21.97
C CYS A 254 22.72 8.24 -20.67
N SER A 255 23.26 9.23 -19.96
CA SER A 255 24.02 9.07 -18.72
C SER A 255 23.56 10.07 -17.66
N GLY A 256 24.07 9.90 -16.43
CA GLY A 256 23.80 10.83 -15.32
C GLY A 256 22.80 10.28 -14.30
N GLN A 257 22.52 8.97 -14.34
CA GLN A 257 21.69 8.30 -13.34
C GLN A 257 22.42 8.29 -11.99
N VAL A 258 21.75 8.70 -10.93
CA VAL A 258 22.28 8.73 -9.56
C VAL A 258 21.40 7.88 -8.66
N PHE A 259 22.01 6.90 -7.98
CA PHE A 259 21.32 5.96 -7.11
C PHE A 259 21.90 6.00 -5.69
N ASN A 260 21.43 6.95 -4.88
CA ASN A 260 21.92 7.12 -3.51
C ASN A 260 21.44 6.00 -2.57
N GLY A 261 20.31 5.36 -2.90
CA GLY A 261 19.79 4.18 -2.19
C GLY A 261 20.33 2.83 -2.68
N GLY A 262 21.32 2.83 -3.58
CA GLY A 262 21.88 1.63 -4.20
C GLY A 262 21.31 1.34 -5.61
N GLN A 263 22.03 0.52 -6.38
CA GLN A 263 21.61 0.13 -7.74
C GLN A 263 20.24 -0.57 -7.72
N PRO A 264 19.42 -0.44 -8.79
CA PRO A 264 18.17 -1.18 -8.91
C PRO A 264 18.38 -2.69 -8.70
N THR A 265 17.51 -3.30 -7.91
CA THR A 265 17.57 -4.74 -7.58
C THR A 265 16.33 -5.46 -8.08
N THR A 266 16.48 -6.72 -8.46
CA THR A 266 15.35 -7.52 -8.93
C THR A 266 14.48 -7.95 -7.77
N SER A 267 13.16 -7.90 -7.97
CA SER A 267 12.13 -8.36 -7.05
C SER A 267 10.99 -8.98 -7.87
N PRO A 268 10.36 -10.08 -7.43
CA PRO A 268 9.20 -10.63 -8.12
C PRO A 268 8.08 -9.60 -8.39
N VAL A 269 7.35 -9.79 -9.48
CA VAL A 269 6.22 -8.96 -9.90
C VAL A 269 5.14 -8.90 -8.80
N ILE A 270 4.66 -7.70 -8.50
CA ILE A 270 3.59 -7.42 -7.53
C ILE A 270 2.28 -7.21 -8.31
N ALA A 271 1.30 -8.10 -8.13
CA ALA A 271 0.06 -8.07 -8.89
C ALA A 271 -0.95 -7.02 -8.36
N MET A 272 -1.53 -6.24 -9.27
CA MET A 272 -2.64 -5.33 -8.97
C MET A 272 -3.98 -6.07 -8.84
N PRO A 273 -4.84 -5.70 -7.87
CA PRO A 273 -6.23 -6.15 -7.85
C PRO A 273 -6.94 -5.78 -9.14
N ALA A 274 -7.70 -6.72 -9.70
CA ALA A 274 -8.48 -6.46 -10.92
C ALA A 274 -9.63 -5.47 -10.66
N THR A 275 -10.18 -5.43 -9.45
CA THR A 275 -11.27 -4.50 -9.11
C THR A 275 -11.16 -3.95 -7.71
N ASN A 276 -11.78 -2.79 -7.48
CA ASN A 276 -11.99 -2.22 -6.16
C ASN A 276 -13.39 -2.51 -5.59
N MET A 277 -14.13 -3.46 -6.16
CA MET A 277 -15.51 -3.78 -5.76
C MET A 277 -15.62 -4.24 -4.30
N GLN A 278 -14.56 -4.80 -3.72
CA GLN A 278 -14.50 -5.08 -2.28
C GLN A 278 -14.64 -3.83 -1.41
N LEU A 279 -14.18 -2.66 -1.89
CA LEU A 279 -14.38 -1.38 -1.19
C LEU A 279 -15.84 -0.92 -1.25
N LYS A 280 -16.58 -1.26 -2.32
CA LYS A 280 -18.03 -1.01 -2.36
C LYS A 280 -18.76 -1.84 -1.31
N GLN A 281 -18.31 -3.08 -1.06
CA GLN A 281 -18.90 -3.96 -0.04
C GLN A 281 -18.79 -3.36 1.36
N GLU A 282 -17.78 -2.52 1.64
CA GLU A 282 -17.62 -1.79 2.90
C GLU A 282 -18.73 -0.79 3.21
N THR A 283 -19.63 -0.51 2.24
CA THR A 283 -20.82 0.35 2.41
C THR A 283 -22.08 -0.44 2.78
N ARG A 284 -21.98 -1.78 2.89
CA ARG A 284 -23.10 -2.66 3.18
C ARG A 284 -23.46 -2.69 4.66
N THR A 285 -24.75 -2.69 4.97
CA THR A 285 -25.24 -2.82 6.35
C THR A 285 -25.58 -4.27 6.75
N ASP A 286 -25.56 -5.20 5.80
CA ASP A 286 -25.89 -6.62 5.99
C ASP A 286 -24.67 -7.55 5.98
N ALA A 287 -23.46 -7.00 5.81
CA ALA A 287 -22.23 -7.77 5.66
C ALA A 287 -21.41 -7.95 6.96
N GLY A 288 -22.02 -7.67 8.12
CA GLY A 288 -21.33 -7.78 9.42
C GLY A 288 -20.24 -6.73 9.64
N ILE A 289 -20.33 -5.59 8.96
CA ILE A 289 -19.38 -4.47 9.10
C ILE A 289 -19.84 -3.57 10.25
N ASP A 290 -19.02 -3.43 11.29
CA ASP A 290 -19.36 -2.64 12.49
C ASP A 290 -19.65 -1.16 12.17
N ALA A 291 -18.88 -0.59 11.24
CA ALA A 291 -19.05 0.79 10.77
C ALA A 291 -19.06 0.85 9.23
N PRO A 292 -20.23 0.68 8.58
CA PRO A 292 -20.31 0.77 7.13
C PRO A 292 -19.97 2.18 6.64
N GLY A 293 -19.24 2.25 5.52
CA GLY A 293 -18.89 3.50 4.85
C GLY A 293 -20.11 4.20 4.21
N CYS A 294 -19.83 5.18 3.37
CA CYS A 294 -20.85 5.91 2.60
C CYS A 294 -20.72 5.60 1.10
N LEU A 295 -21.85 5.34 0.45
CA LEU A 295 -21.97 5.12 -0.99
C LEU A 295 -22.57 6.37 -1.65
N TYR A 296 -21.93 6.85 -2.70
CA TYR A 296 -22.43 7.93 -3.55
C TYR A 296 -22.58 7.41 -4.98
N THR A 297 -23.56 7.90 -5.71
CA THR A 297 -23.87 7.45 -7.08
C THR A 297 -23.68 8.59 -8.07
N GLY A 298 -23.16 8.27 -9.26
CA GLY A 298 -22.86 9.22 -10.33
C GLY A 298 -21.73 10.18 -9.97
N PRO A 299 -21.54 11.23 -10.78
CA PRO A 299 -20.53 12.24 -10.55
C PRO A 299 -20.70 12.88 -9.17
N THR A 300 -19.63 12.89 -8.39
CA THR A 300 -19.64 13.31 -6.99
C THR A 300 -18.48 14.24 -6.68
N SER A 301 -18.80 15.48 -6.29
CA SER A 301 -17.82 16.46 -5.81
C SER A 301 -17.66 16.36 -4.30
N ILE A 302 -16.41 16.40 -3.82
CA ILE A 302 -15.99 16.21 -2.43
C ILE A 302 -14.98 17.29 -2.10
N VAL A 303 -15.38 18.22 -1.22
CA VAL A 303 -14.49 19.26 -0.68
C VAL A 303 -14.18 18.93 0.76
N LEU A 304 -12.92 18.64 1.06
CA LEU A 304 -12.42 18.39 2.40
C LEU A 304 -12.21 19.74 3.12
N ASN A 305 -12.80 19.89 4.29
CA ASN A 305 -12.74 21.12 5.07
C ASN A 305 -11.78 20.91 6.24
N SER A 306 -10.94 21.92 6.52
CA SER A 306 -9.98 21.91 7.64
C SER A 306 -10.61 21.82 9.04
N SER A 307 -11.93 21.71 9.13
CA SER A 307 -12.71 21.60 10.36
C SER A 307 -13.10 20.14 10.70
N GLY A 308 -12.47 19.14 10.07
CA GLY A 308 -12.86 17.72 10.21
C GLY A 308 -14.19 17.35 9.53
N THR A 309 -14.63 18.16 8.56
CA THR A 309 -15.85 17.90 7.78
C THR A 309 -15.54 17.83 6.29
N MET A 310 -16.49 17.34 5.51
CA MET A 310 -16.43 17.36 4.05
C MET A 310 -17.78 17.75 3.46
N THR A 311 -17.75 18.55 2.40
CA THR A 311 -18.94 18.97 1.65
C THR A 311 -19.07 18.14 0.38
N ILE A 312 -20.19 17.43 0.25
CA ILE A 312 -20.42 16.45 -0.81
C ILE A 312 -21.61 16.85 -1.66
N ARG A 313 -21.40 16.92 -2.98
CA ARG A 313 -22.47 17.10 -3.97
C ARG A 313 -22.54 15.87 -4.85
N SER A 314 -23.63 15.10 -4.72
CA SER A 314 -23.89 13.85 -5.44
C SER A 314 -25.38 13.73 -5.82
N PRO A 315 -25.82 14.37 -6.92
CA PRO A 315 -27.25 14.47 -7.27
C PRO A 315 -27.93 13.15 -7.59
N TRP A 316 -27.19 12.13 -8.02
CA TRP A 316 -27.76 10.84 -8.41
C TRP A 316 -27.97 9.88 -7.23
N THR A 317 -27.44 10.21 -6.05
CA THR A 317 -27.54 9.35 -4.87
C THR A 317 -28.96 9.31 -4.33
N LYS A 318 -29.53 8.11 -4.19
CA LYS A 318 -30.84 7.87 -3.54
C LYS A 318 -30.70 7.20 -2.19
N LYS A 319 -29.72 6.30 -2.03
CA LYS A 319 -29.33 5.60 -0.80
C LYS A 319 -27.83 5.68 -0.62
N THR A 320 -27.39 6.00 0.60
CA THR A 320 -25.98 6.18 0.95
C THR A 320 -25.37 4.96 1.63
N ARG A 321 -26.16 3.91 1.87
CA ARG A 321 -25.71 2.55 2.23
C ARG A 321 -26.63 1.54 1.59
N ILE A 322 -26.13 0.35 1.31
CA ILE A 322 -26.85 -0.70 0.57
C ILE A 322 -26.95 -2.01 1.35
N VAL A 323 -27.85 -2.88 0.90
CA VAL A 323 -28.03 -4.26 1.36
C VAL A 323 -28.01 -5.18 0.15
N GLY A 324 -27.26 -6.27 0.24
CA GLY A 324 -27.07 -7.26 -0.82
C GLY A 324 -25.99 -6.89 -1.85
N ASP A 325 -25.58 -7.91 -2.62
CA ASP A 325 -24.70 -7.80 -3.78
C ASP A 325 -25.21 -8.80 -4.85
N PRO A 326 -26.01 -8.36 -5.85
CA PRO A 326 -26.36 -6.97 -6.17
C PRO A 326 -27.26 -6.31 -5.11
N ALA A 327 -27.22 -4.98 -5.03
CA ALA A 327 -28.00 -4.23 -4.05
C ALA A 327 -29.52 -4.35 -4.33
N THR A 328 -30.30 -4.51 -3.27
CA THR A 328 -31.77 -4.66 -3.35
C THR A 328 -32.54 -3.66 -2.47
N SER A 329 -31.88 -3.10 -1.47
CA SER A 329 -32.41 -2.04 -0.61
C SER A 329 -31.28 -1.22 -0.01
N GLY A 330 -31.61 -0.15 0.71
CA GLY A 330 -30.59 0.72 1.30
C GLY A 330 -31.16 1.74 2.29
N SER A 331 -30.25 2.40 3.01
CA SER A 331 -30.56 3.41 4.02
C SER A 331 -29.86 4.75 3.72
N THR A 332 -30.25 5.80 4.44
CA THR A 332 -29.75 7.16 4.27
C THR A 332 -29.34 7.75 5.63
N PRO A 333 -28.32 7.19 6.31
CA PRO A 333 -27.84 7.73 7.58
C PRO A 333 -27.35 9.18 7.41
N ALA A 334 -27.67 10.04 8.37
CA ALA A 334 -27.28 11.46 8.35
C ALA A 334 -25.75 11.65 8.26
N ALA A 335 -24.96 10.72 8.80
CA ALA A 335 -23.49 10.73 8.70
C ALA A 335 -22.97 10.67 7.26
N CYS A 336 -23.76 10.19 6.30
CA CYS A 336 -23.42 10.17 4.88
C CYS A 336 -24.08 11.29 4.07
N GLY A 337 -24.83 12.17 4.73
CA GLY A 337 -25.60 13.23 4.08
C GLY A 337 -26.97 12.73 3.61
N LEU A 338 -27.95 13.63 3.61
CA LEU A 338 -29.30 13.32 3.17
C LEU A 338 -29.42 13.51 1.65
N PRO A 339 -29.89 12.50 0.90
CA PRO A 339 -30.31 12.68 -0.48
C PRO A 339 -31.43 13.73 -0.64
N GLY A 340 -31.47 14.36 -1.80
CA GLY A 340 -32.47 15.38 -2.15
C GLY A 340 -31.85 16.71 -2.55
N THR A 341 -32.70 17.70 -2.85
CA THR A 341 -32.28 19.01 -3.41
C THR A 341 -32.53 20.19 -2.50
N ALA A 342 -33.03 19.98 -1.28
CA ALA A 342 -33.12 21.06 -0.31
C ALA A 342 -31.70 21.54 0.06
N ASN A 343 -31.58 22.80 0.50
CA ASN A 343 -30.29 23.35 0.89
C ASN A 343 -29.60 22.45 1.94
N GLY A 344 -28.34 22.10 1.72
CA GLY A 344 -27.60 21.18 2.60
C GLY A 344 -27.84 19.68 2.30
N GLN A 345 -28.52 19.33 1.22
CA GLN A 345 -28.69 17.95 0.75
C GLN A 345 -27.78 17.63 -0.45
N LEU A 346 -27.52 16.34 -0.68
CA LEU A 346 -26.52 15.86 -1.64
C LEU A 346 -26.76 16.35 -3.08
N GLY A 347 -28.02 16.51 -3.50
CA GLY A 347 -28.37 16.99 -4.85
C GLY A 347 -28.52 18.51 -4.96
N SER A 348 -28.39 19.26 -3.87
CA SER A 348 -28.40 20.72 -3.93
C SER A 348 -27.10 21.26 -4.54
N THR A 349 -27.11 22.52 -4.99
CA THR A 349 -25.90 23.19 -5.48
C THR A 349 -24.86 23.39 -4.38
N ALA A 350 -25.29 23.55 -3.13
CA ALA A 350 -24.41 23.66 -1.96
C ALA A 350 -23.81 22.31 -1.52
N GLY A 351 -24.43 21.19 -1.90
CA GLY A 351 -24.09 19.87 -1.37
C GLY A 351 -24.50 19.69 0.11
N ALA A 352 -24.16 18.54 0.67
CA ALA A 352 -24.33 18.23 2.09
C ALA A 352 -22.97 18.27 2.80
N THR A 353 -22.89 18.97 3.92
CA THR A 353 -21.70 18.95 4.79
C THR A 353 -21.87 17.86 5.85
N VAL A 354 -20.92 16.92 5.88
CA VAL A 354 -20.90 15.75 6.76
C VAL A 354 -19.55 15.64 7.45
N PRO A 355 -19.42 14.97 8.60
CA PRO A 355 -18.10 14.72 9.20
C PRO A 355 -17.23 13.88 8.25
N VAL A 356 -15.91 14.09 8.30
CA VAL A 356 -14.94 13.15 7.72
C VAL A 356 -15.16 11.77 8.34
N LEU A 357 -15.17 10.73 7.51
CA LEU A 357 -15.42 9.36 7.95
C LEU A 357 -14.15 8.75 8.53
N ASN A 358 -13.81 9.13 9.76
CA ASN A 358 -12.56 8.71 10.38
C ASN A 358 -12.44 7.17 10.47
N ALA A 359 -11.26 6.64 10.14
CA ALA A 359 -10.96 5.22 10.04
C ALA A 359 -11.91 4.43 9.11
N ASN A 360 -12.50 5.08 8.10
CA ASN A 360 -13.49 4.47 7.20
C ASN A 360 -13.33 4.96 5.76
N LEU A 361 -14.27 4.59 4.89
CA LEU A 361 -14.26 4.96 3.48
C LEU A 361 -15.58 5.55 2.99
N LEU A 362 -15.48 6.29 1.89
CA LEU A 362 -16.58 6.50 0.97
C LEU A 362 -16.28 5.86 -0.39
N PHE A 363 -17.33 5.44 -1.09
CA PHE A 363 -17.25 4.83 -2.40
C PHE A 363 -18.19 5.56 -3.37
N VAL A 364 -17.69 5.95 -4.54
CA VAL A 364 -18.48 6.56 -5.61
C VAL A 364 -18.71 5.53 -6.71
N GLN A 365 -19.96 5.15 -6.93
CA GLN A 365 -20.36 4.22 -7.97
C GLN A 365 -21.00 4.94 -9.16
N SER A 366 -20.90 4.36 -10.33
CA SER A 366 -21.69 4.72 -11.50
C SER A 366 -23.16 4.43 -11.26
N VAL A 367 -24.05 5.12 -11.98
CA VAL A 367 -25.49 4.86 -11.92
C VAL A 367 -25.72 3.39 -12.29
N PRO A 368 -26.26 2.56 -11.36
CA PRO A 368 -26.41 1.13 -11.61
C PRO A 368 -27.30 0.86 -12.81
N GLY A 369 -26.98 -0.18 -13.59
CA GLY A 369 -27.84 -0.68 -14.67
C GLY A 369 -28.92 -1.67 -14.20
N VAL A 370 -28.82 -2.17 -12.97
CA VAL A 370 -29.73 -3.17 -12.40
C VAL A 370 -30.95 -2.48 -11.83
N VAL A 371 -32.13 -2.75 -12.38
CA VAL A 371 -33.40 -2.07 -12.01
C VAL A 371 -33.82 -2.26 -10.54
N THR A 372 -33.37 -3.32 -9.89
CA THR A 372 -33.65 -3.60 -8.48
C THR A 372 -32.71 -2.86 -7.53
N ASP A 373 -31.63 -2.26 -8.04
CA ASP A 373 -30.71 -1.48 -7.23
C ASP A 373 -31.42 -0.21 -6.73
N PRO A 374 -31.38 0.11 -5.42
CA PRO A 374 -32.05 1.30 -4.90
C PRO A 374 -31.51 2.63 -5.45
N ASN A 375 -30.30 2.63 -6.00
CA ASN A 375 -29.67 3.78 -6.66
C ASN A 375 -29.85 3.76 -8.19
N TYR A 376 -30.56 2.78 -8.74
CA TYR A 376 -30.91 2.73 -10.16
C TYR A 376 -31.70 3.97 -10.60
N MET A 377 -31.43 4.44 -11.81
CA MET A 377 -32.25 5.41 -12.53
C MET A 377 -32.18 5.06 -14.02
N SER A 378 -33.29 5.16 -14.75
CA SER A 378 -33.32 4.83 -16.18
C SER A 378 -32.43 5.76 -17.00
N SER A 379 -32.10 5.39 -18.24
CA SER A 379 -31.29 6.22 -19.14
C SER A 379 -31.99 7.52 -19.57
N THR A 380 -33.31 7.61 -19.39
CA THR A 380 -34.14 8.75 -19.78
C THR A 380 -34.56 9.64 -18.62
N ASP A 381 -34.36 9.17 -17.38
CA ASP A 381 -34.66 9.93 -16.17
C ASP A 381 -33.41 10.63 -15.64
N TRP A 382 -33.64 11.74 -14.94
CA TRP A 382 -32.60 12.59 -14.37
C TRP A 382 -32.97 12.96 -12.93
N PRO A 383 -32.00 13.06 -12.01
CA PRO A 383 -32.27 13.62 -10.70
C PRO A 383 -32.60 15.12 -10.84
N SER A 384 -33.34 15.66 -9.88
CA SER A 384 -33.68 17.09 -9.86
C SER A 384 -32.43 17.97 -9.96
N GLY A 385 -32.43 18.92 -10.90
CA GLY A 385 -31.28 19.78 -11.20
C GLY A 385 -30.32 19.22 -12.27
N GLN A 386 -30.54 17.99 -12.73
CA GLN A 386 -29.89 17.41 -13.92
C GLN A 386 -30.89 17.29 -15.07
N SER A 387 -30.35 17.26 -16.30
CA SER A 387 -31.14 17.09 -17.52
C SER A 387 -30.26 16.55 -18.65
N ALA A 388 -30.89 16.11 -19.74
CA ALA A 388 -30.16 15.75 -20.96
C ALA A 388 -29.26 16.89 -21.46
N ALA A 389 -29.71 18.15 -21.35
CA ALA A 389 -28.91 19.32 -21.75
C ALA A 389 -27.70 19.55 -20.85
N THR A 390 -27.87 19.37 -19.53
CA THR A 390 -26.77 19.46 -18.57
C THR A 390 -25.74 18.36 -18.82
N CYS A 391 -26.22 17.14 -19.08
CA CYS A 391 -25.39 15.98 -19.31
C CYS A 391 -24.77 15.92 -20.73
N SER A 392 -25.26 16.74 -21.68
CA SER A 392 -24.67 16.84 -23.01
C SER A 392 -23.43 17.72 -23.06
N VAL A 393 -23.25 18.59 -22.07
CA VAL A 393 -22.10 19.51 -21.98
C VAL A 393 -21.16 19.21 -20.83
N GLY A 394 -21.50 18.25 -19.96
CA GLY A 394 -20.70 17.91 -18.78
C GLY A 394 -21.38 16.93 -17.83
N ASN A 395 -20.95 16.94 -16.57
CA ASN A 395 -21.48 16.09 -15.51
C ASN A 395 -22.55 16.75 -14.64
N GLY A 396 -22.83 18.04 -14.89
CA GLY A 396 -23.82 18.84 -14.16
C GLY A 396 -23.51 19.13 -12.69
N ILE A 397 -22.30 18.82 -12.23
CA ILE A 397 -21.80 19.23 -10.91
C ILE A 397 -20.68 20.27 -11.00
N GLY A 398 -20.41 20.78 -12.21
CA GLY A 398 -19.46 21.87 -12.46
C GLY A 398 -18.28 21.50 -13.36
N PHE A 399 -18.28 20.31 -13.95
CA PHE A 399 -17.24 19.89 -14.90
C PHE A 399 -17.84 19.50 -16.25
N PRO A 400 -17.22 19.88 -17.38
CA PRO A 400 -16.10 20.81 -17.47
C PRO A 400 -16.47 22.19 -16.92
N VAL A 401 -15.47 22.96 -16.47
CA VAL A 401 -15.71 24.36 -16.05
C VAL A 401 -16.01 25.24 -17.26
N THR A 402 -16.49 26.45 -17.03
CA THR A 402 -16.75 27.41 -18.11
C THR A 402 -15.49 27.60 -18.97
N HIS A 403 -15.63 27.49 -20.29
CA HIS A 403 -14.57 27.55 -21.30
C HIS A 403 -13.55 26.39 -21.30
N GLU A 404 -13.73 25.37 -20.47
CA GLU A 404 -12.89 24.18 -20.54
C GLU A 404 -13.26 23.29 -21.73
N THR A 405 -12.24 22.94 -22.50
CA THR A 405 -12.31 21.91 -23.53
C THR A 405 -12.03 20.56 -22.87
N ALA A 406 -13.06 19.73 -22.73
CA ALA A 406 -12.91 18.39 -22.16
C ALA A 406 -11.91 17.57 -23.01
N PRO A 407 -10.95 16.84 -22.40
CA PRO A 407 -9.91 16.15 -23.17
C PRO A 407 -10.42 15.03 -24.07
N SER A 408 -11.56 14.43 -23.71
CA SER A 408 -12.18 13.37 -24.49
C SER A 408 -13.70 13.36 -24.28
N ALA A 409 -14.41 12.73 -25.21
CA ALA A 409 -15.85 12.48 -25.07
C ALA A 409 -16.23 11.55 -23.89
N ARG A 410 -15.24 10.90 -23.26
CA ARG A 410 -15.44 10.05 -22.07
C ARG A 410 -15.20 10.80 -20.75
N SER A 411 -14.70 12.03 -20.82
CA SER A 411 -14.44 12.85 -19.64
C SER A 411 -15.75 13.42 -19.10
N TYR A 412 -15.91 13.44 -17.78
CA TYR A 412 -17.05 14.06 -17.10
C TYR A 412 -18.42 13.49 -17.50
N ASP A 413 -18.50 12.18 -17.73
CA ASP A 413 -19.77 11.54 -18.03
C ASP A 413 -20.75 11.71 -16.87
N CYS A 414 -21.95 12.18 -17.19
CA CYS A 414 -22.98 12.55 -16.21
C CYS A 414 -23.51 11.38 -15.36
N ARG A 415 -23.21 10.13 -15.72
CA ARG A 415 -23.73 8.92 -15.06
C ARG A 415 -22.61 8.01 -14.53
N LYS A 416 -21.35 8.32 -14.79
CA LYS A 416 -20.21 7.57 -14.26
C LYS A 416 -19.90 7.98 -12.83
N GLY A 417 -19.37 7.05 -12.06
CA GLY A 417 -19.05 7.21 -10.65
C GLY A 417 -17.83 8.09 -10.39
N ASP A 418 -17.63 9.16 -11.15
CA ASP A 418 -16.44 10.00 -11.05
C ASP A 418 -16.42 10.77 -9.72
N ALA A 419 -15.28 10.74 -9.04
CA ALA A 419 -15.04 11.52 -7.82
C ALA A 419 -14.20 12.76 -8.13
N PHE A 420 -14.58 13.92 -7.60
CA PHE A 420 -13.85 15.19 -7.77
C PHE A 420 -13.45 15.70 -6.39
N VAL A 421 -12.15 15.67 -6.07
CA VAL A 421 -11.65 15.82 -4.70
C VAL A 421 -10.68 16.99 -4.59
N MET A 422 -10.85 17.81 -3.55
CA MET A 422 -9.91 18.86 -3.15
C MET A 422 -10.09 19.23 -1.67
N GLY A 423 -9.17 20.02 -1.12
CA GLY A 423 -9.29 20.67 0.18
C GLY A 423 -8.28 20.19 1.22
N THR A 424 -8.63 20.36 2.49
CA THR A 424 -7.78 20.00 3.63
C THR A 424 -8.43 18.89 4.44
N LEU A 425 -7.76 17.75 4.58
CA LEU A 425 -8.21 16.64 5.40
C LEU A 425 -7.81 16.86 6.87
N ASP A 426 -8.74 16.59 7.78
CA ASP A 426 -8.50 16.39 9.20
C ASP A 426 -9.12 15.04 9.59
N GLY A 427 -8.29 14.05 9.94
CA GLY A 427 -8.66 12.66 10.18
C GLY A 427 -8.05 11.64 9.20
N THR A 428 -8.53 10.40 9.27
CA THR A 428 -8.05 9.28 8.43
C THR A 428 -9.19 8.69 7.61
N MET A 429 -9.08 8.62 6.28
CA MET A 429 -10.13 8.02 5.45
C MET A 429 -9.65 7.56 4.07
N THR A 430 -10.47 6.79 3.38
CA THR A 430 -10.27 6.43 1.96
C THR A 430 -11.44 6.90 1.09
N ILE A 431 -11.12 7.50 -0.06
CA ILE A 431 -12.07 7.84 -1.13
C ILE A 431 -11.84 6.89 -2.27
N ALA A 432 -12.86 6.09 -2.60
CA ALA A 432 -12.82 5.11 -3.69
C ALA A 432 -13.86 5.42 -4.78
N THR A 433 -13.57 5.07 -6.04
CA THR A 433 -14.49 5.23 -7.17
C THR A 433 -14.42 4.04 -8.15
N ASP A 434 -15.58 3.63 -8.69
CA ASP A 434 -15.65 2.61 -9.76
C ASP A 434 -15.27 3.10 -11.16
N ASN A 435 -14.96 4.40 -11.32
CA ASN A 435 -14.51 4.99 -12.57
C ASN A 435 -13.28 5.89 -12.36
N PHE A 436 -13.35 7.19 -12.66
CA PHE A 436 -12.22 8.12 -12.56
C PHE A 436 -12.24 8.92 -11.26
N LEU A 437 -11.05 9.25 -10.74
CA LEU A 437 -10.89 10.20 -9.65
C LEU A 437 -10.14 11.43 -10.14
N TYR A 438 -10.73 12.60 -10.00
CA TYR A 438 -10.11 13.88 -10.35
C TYR A 438 -9.66 14.58 -9.07
N VAL A 439 -8.38 14.89 -8.97
CA VAL A 439 -7.84 15.80 -7.97
C VAL A 439 -7.98 17.21 -8.54
N THR A 440 -9.00 17.94 -8.10
CA THR A 440 -9.43 19.22 -8.70
C THR A 440 -8.80 20.46 -8.07
N GLY A 441 -8.11 20.27 -6.93
CA GLY A 441 -7.34 21.30 -6.25
C GLY A 441 -6.28 20.65 -5.38
N ASP A 442 -5.68 21.43 -4.49
CA ASP A 442 -4.75 20.89 -3.50
C ASP A 442 -5.47 19.92 -2.56
N ILE A 443 -4.73 18.90 -2.13
CA ILE A 443 -5.11 17.97 -1.06
C ILE A 443 -4.00 18.05 -0.02
N ILE A 444 -4.33 18.56 1.17
CA ILE A 444 -3.36 18.85 2.23
C ILE A 444 -3.85 18.24 3.55
N TYR A 445 -2.93 17.74 4.38
CA TYR A 445 -3.24 17.34 5.76
C TYR A 445 -3.27 18.55 6.70
N SER A 446 -4.31 18.62 7.53
CA SER A 446 -4.42 19.61 8.62
C SER A 446 -3.33 19.35 9.66
N ASP A 447 -3.17 18.09 10.04
CA ASP A 447 -2.07 17.57 10.85
C ASP A 447 -1.32 16.47 10.08
N ALA A 448 -0.15 16.83 9.56
CA ALA A 448 0.73 15.92 8.82
C ALA A 448 1.30 14.77 9.67
N SER A 449 1.06 14.72 10.98
CA SER A 449 1.46 13.61 11.84
C SER A 449 0.38 12.54 11.98
N THR A 450 -0.90 12.93 12.02
CA THR A 450 -2.04 12.02 12.26
C THR A 450 -2.89 11.75 11.03
N ASP A 451 -3.01 12.72 10.12
CA ASP A 451 -3.99 12.63 9.03
C ASP A 451 -3.47 11.76 7.90
N VAL A 452 -4.36 10.94 7.35
CA VAL A 452 -4.02 9.96 6.30
C VAL A 452 -5.18 9.82 5.32
N LEU A 453 -4.90 10.07 4.04
CA LEU A 453 -5.86 9.92 2.94
C LEU A 453 -5.45 8.80 1.98
N GLY A 454 -6.39 7.91 1.69
CA GLY A 454 -6.32 6.98 0.55
C GLY A 454 -7.20 7.48 -0.60
N LEU A 455 -6.67 7.48 -1.82
CA LEU A 455 -7.42 7.75 -3.06
C LEU A 455 -7.32 6.52 -3.95
N VAL A 456 -8.45 5.88 -4.25
CA VAL A 456 -8.50 4.63 -5.02
C VAL A 456 -9.46 4.78 -6.21
N ALA A 457 -8.95 4.64 -7.43
CA ALA A 457 -9.77 4.62 -8.63
C ALA A 457 -9.67 3.26 -9.33
N GLN A 458 -10.81 2.76 -9.81
CA GLN A 458 -10.82 1.61 -10.72
C GLN A 458 -10.07 1.97 -11.99
N ASN A 459 -10.38 3.13 -12.58
CA ASN A 459 -9.71 3.63 -13.76
C ASN A 459 -8.61 4.64 -13.38
N ALA A 460 -8.44 5.71 -14.16
CA ALA A 460 -7.38 6.70 -13.96
C ALA A 460 -7.67 7.66 -12.79
N ILE A 461 -6.59 8.07 -12.12
CA ILE A 461 -6.58 9.26 -11.27
C ILE A 461 -6.01 10.43 -12.09
N TRP A 462 -6.80 11.47 -12.25
CA TRP A 462 -6.43 12.68 -12.97
C TRP A 462 -6.02 13.78 -12.02
N VAL A 463 -4.80 14.30 -12.18
CA VAL A 463 -4.49 15.64 -11.68
C VAL A 463 -5.14 16.61 -12.66
N TRP A 464 -6.25 17.21 -12.23
CA TRP A 464 -7.09 18.04 -13.08
C TRP A 464 -6.36 19.32 -13.47
N ASN A 465 -6.29 19.55 -14.78
CA ASN A 465 -5.57 20.65 -15.41
C ASN A 465 -6.40 21.11 -16.62
N PRO A 466 -7.42 21.95 -16.37
CA PRO A 466 -8.38 22.38 -17.38
C PRO A 466 -7.70 23.27 -18.42
N TYR A 467 -8.03 23.03 -19.69
CA TYR A 467 -7.46 23.74 -20.83
C TYR A 467 -8.58 24.41 -21.63
N CYS A 468 -8.32 25.61 -22.11
CA CYS A 468 -9.17 26.33 -23.06
C CYS A 468 -8.46 26.39 -24.41
N ASP A 469 -9.13 25.93 -25.48
CA ASP A 469 -8.57 25.96 -26.84
C ASP A 469 -8.75 27.31 -27.55
N SER A 470 -7.94 27.57 -28.58
CA SER A 470 -7.94 28.84 -29.34
C SER A 470 -9.16 29.00 -30.28
N THR A 471 -9.99 27.97 -30.43
CA THR A 471 -11.16 27.96 -31.32
C THR A 471 -12.43 28.50 -30.67
N HIS A 472 -12.40 28.80 -29.38
CA HIS A 472 -13.58 29.26 -28.65
C HIS A 472 -14.11 30.63 -29.07
N GLY A 473 -13.41 31.41 -29.90
CA GLY A 473 -13.86 32.75 -30.34
C GLY A 473 -14.05 33.78 -29.20
N GLU A 474 -13.82 33.35 -27.96
CA GLU A 474 -13.96 34.07 -26.70
C GLU A 474 -12.60 34.11 -25.97
N VAL A 475 -12.50 34.91 -24.91
CA VAL A 475 -11.29 35.08 -24.09
C VAL A 475 -11.09 33.84 -23.24
N CYS A 476 -9.97 33.10 -23.42
CA CYS A 476 -9.58 32.10 -22.44
C CYS A 476 -9.19 32.81 -21.13
N PRO A 477 -9.78 32.45 -19.97
CA PRO A 477 -9.50 33.10 -18.70
C PRO A 477 -8.00 33.10 -18.38
N GLY A 478 -7.40 34.28 -18.17
CA GLY A 478 -5.98 34.41 -17.85
C GLY A 478 -5.01 34.40 -19.05
N VAL A 479 -5.50 34.20 -20.29
CA VAL A 479 -4.65 34.06 -21.50
C VAL A 479 -4.92 35.16 -22.53
N GLY A 480 -6.20 35.46 -22.84
CA GLY A 480 -6.56 36.50 -23.82
C GLY A 480 -7.47 36.01 -24.95
N LEU A 481 -7.84 36.89 -25.87
CA LEU A 481 -8.64 36.56 -27.07
C LEU A 481 -7.78 35.77 -28.08
N GLY A 482 -8.27 34.61 -28.52
CA GLY A 482 -7.68 33.86 -29.65
C GLY A 482 -6.44 33.02 -29.32
N GLU A 483 -6.03 32.95 -28.05
CA GLU A 483 -4.92 32.13 -27.58
C GLU A 483 -5.43 31.03 -26.64
N GLY A 484 -5.05 29.78 -26.91
CA GLY A 484 -5.36 28.66 -26.03
C GLY A 484 -4.36 28.54 -24.89
N GLY A 485 -4.82 28.19 -23.69
CA GLY A 485 -3.95 28.05 -22.52
C GLY A 485 -4.64 27.34 -21.36
N ALA A 486 -3.86 27.07 -20.31
CA ALA A 486 -4.44 26.52 -19.09
C ALA A 486 -5.35 27.56 -18.44
N ILE A 487 -6.50 27.10 -17.94
CA ILE A 487 -7.47 27.96 -17.26
C ILE A 487 -6.98 28.33 -15.86
N LEU A 488 -6.20 27.46 -15.23
CA LEU A 488 -5.65 27.65 -13.90
C LEU A 488 -4.12 27.54 -13.96
N PRO A 489 -3.37 28.65 -13.83
CA PRO A 489 -1.93 28.60 -13.70
C PRO A 489 -1.57 28.42 -12.23
N ASP A 490 -1.29 27.20 -11.78
CA ASP A 490 -0.92 27.01 -10.37
C ASP A 490 -0.16 25.72 -10.12
N ASN A 491 0.70 25.76 -9.09
CA ASN A 491 1.27 24.57 -8.48
C ASN A 491 0.16 23.65 -7.95
N ARG A 492 0.50 22.37 -7.74
CA ARG A 492 -0.42 21.42 -7.13
C ARG A 492 0.27 20.66 -6.02
N ARG A 493 -0.36 20.58 -4.85
CA ARG A 493 0.07 19.70 -3.75
C ARG A 493 -0.95 18.59 -3.50
N ILE A 494 -0.44 17.37 -3.38
CA ILE A 494 -1.25 16.19 -3.06
C ILE A 494 -0.57 15.41 -1.94
N ASP A 495 -1.19 15.43 -0.77
CA ASP A 495 -0.82 14.62 0.39
C ASP A 495 -1.77 13.41 0.46
N ALA A 496 -1.38 12.27 -0.13
CA ALA A 496 -2.21 11.07 -0.19
C ALA A 496 -1.43 9.80 -0.60
N ALA A 497 -1.98 8.65 -0.24
CA ALA A 497 -1.71 7.39 -0.92
C ALA A 497 -2.70 7.20 -2.08
N MET A 498 -2.19 7.14 -3.31
CA MET A 498 -2.98 7.06 -4.53
C MET A 498 -2.81 5.70 -5.21
N LEU A 499 -3.92 5.11 -5.64
CA LEU A 499 -3.96 3.84 -6.36
C LEU A 499 -4.93 3.89 -7.55
N SER A 500 -4.41 3.70 -8.75
CA SER A 500 -5.16 3.46 -9.98
C SER A 500 -5.00 1.99 -10.40
N LEU A 501 -6.09 1.24 -10.48
CA LEU A 501 -6.05 -0.21 -10.72
C LEU A 501 -5.88 -0.60 -12.19
N ASP A 502 -6.69 -0.04 -13.09
CA ASP A 502 -6.69 -0.43 -14.51
C ASP A 502 -5.90 0.51 -15.43
N HIS A 503 -5.58 1.70 -14.94
CA HIS A 503 -5.07 2.79 -15.80
C HIS A 503 -3.90 3.52 -15.13
N THR A 504 -3.96 4.85 -15.04
CA THR A 504 -2.81 5.71 -14.78
C THR A 504 -3.10 6.76 -13.73
N ILE A 505 -2.05 7.27 -13.07
CA ILE A 505 -2.09 8.52 -12.31
C ILE A 505 -1.41 9.61 -13.15
N GLN A 506 -2.19 10.47 -13.80
CA GLN A 506 -1.71 11.35 -14.87
C GLN A 506 -2.23 12.79 -14.73
N VAL A 507 -1.43 13.77 -15.16
CA VAL A 507 -1.92 15.14 -15.36
C VAL A 507 -2.78 15.19 -16.62
N GLN A 508 -3.99 15.70 -16.48
CA GLN A 508 -4.86 15.96 -17.62
C GLN A 508 -4.23 17.02 -18.53
N ASN A 509 -4.32 16.89 -19.86
CA ASN A 509 -3.74 17.86 -20.79
C ASN A 509 -2.24 18.18 -20.52
N TYR A 510 -1.44 17.19 -20.08
CA TYR A 510 -0.03 17.38 -19.71
C TYR A 510 0.85 17.92 -20.86
N ASP A 511 0.39 17.79 -22.10
CA ASP A 511 1.02 18.21 -23.35
C ASP A 511 0.64 19.63 -23.78
N ARG A 512 -0.26 20.30 -23.06
CA ARG A 512 -0.83 21.62 -23.44
C ARG A 512 -0.90 22.57 -22.25
N GLY A 513 -1.30 23.81 -22.52
CA GLY A 513 -1.61 24.82 -21.51
C GLY A 513 -0.41 25.58 -20.94
N GLY A 514 0.81 25.27 -21.37
CA GLY A 514 2.04 25.90 -20.87
C GLY A 514 2.52 25.31 -19.54
N ASN A 515 3.56 25.92 -18.98
CA ASN A 515 4.22 25.44 -17.76
C ASN A 515 3.36 25.73 -16.52
N GLN A 516 2.92 24.68 -15.82
CA GLN A 516 2.01 24.73 -14.67
C GLN A 516 2.74 24.75 -13.31
N GLY A 517 4.02 25.11 -13.29
CA GLY A 517 4.80 25.10 -12.04
C GLY A 517 5.15 23.68 -11.59
N VAL A 518 4.90 23.36 -10.31
CA VAL A 518 5.36 22.14 -9.64
C VAL A 518 4.18 21.31 -9.11
N LEU A 519 4.19 20.01 -9.42
CA LEU A 519 3.34 18.99 -8.81
C LEU A 519 4.11 18.37 -7.64
N THR A 520 3.74 18.78 -6.43
CA THR A 520 4.25 18.25 -5.18
C THR A 520 3.38 17.08 -4.73
N ILE A 521 3.97 15.89 -4.64
CA ILE A 521 3.31 14.71 -4.06
C ILE A 521 4.07 14.36 -2.80
N ASN A 522 3.37 14.34 -1.67
CA ASN A 522 3.86 13.76 -0.42
C ASN A 522 3.03 12.52 -0.11
N GLY A 523 3.59 11.34 -0.37
CA GLY A 523 2.85 10.11 -0.16
C GLY A 523 3.31 8.95 -1.04
N SER A 524 2.34 8.24 -1.63
CA SER A 524 2.56 7.04 -2.44
C SER A 524 1.73 7.13 -3.71
N LEU A 525 2.28 6.72 -4.85
CA LEU A 525 1.55 6.59 -6.10
C LEU A 525 1.72 5.18 -6.68
N ALA A 526 0.61 4.50 -6.93
CA ALA A 526 0.57 3.20 -7.55
C ALA A 526 -0.37 3.18 -8.74
N GLN A 527 0.14 2.77 -9.89
CA GLN A 527 -0.56 2.84 -11.16
C GLN A 527 -0.26 1.63 -12.04
N LYS A 528 -1.18 1.22 -12.90
CA LYS A 528 -0.93 0.12 -13.85
C LYS A 528 -0.03 0.59 -14.98
N TYR A 529 -0.35 1.73 -15.56
CA TYR A 529 0.44 2.40 -16.59
C TYR A 529 1.04 3.68 -16.03
N ARG A 530 2.23 4.03 -16.50
CA ARG A 530 2.91 5.25 -16.06
C ARG A 530 2.23 6.48 -16.62
N GLY A 531 1.79 7.38 -15.74
CA GLY A 531 1.22 8.65 -16.14
C GLY A 531 2.23 9.73 -16.46
N SER A 532 1.92 10.53 -17.48
CA SER A 532 2.72 11.69 -17.87
C SER A 532 2.25 12.94 -17.14
N VAL A 533 3.18 13.68 -16.53
CA VAL A 533 2.84 14.91 -15.79
C VAL A 533 3.40 16.18 -16.42
N ARG A 534 4.36 16.02 -17.34
CA ARG A 534 5.05 17.09 -18.05
C ARG A 534 5.42 16.62 -19.44
N MET A 535 5.34 17.51 -20.41
CA MET A 535 5.94 17.34 -21.73
C MET A 535 6.92 18.48 -21.99
N THR A 536 8.15 18.15 -22.36
CA THR A 536 9.17 19.14 -22.76
C THR A 536 9.56 18.92 -24.20
N ASN A 537 9.32 19.93 -25.04
CA ASN A 537 9.64 19.93 -26.46
C ASN A 537 10.56 21.13 -26.78
N SER A 538 11.09 21.20 -28.00
CA SER A 538 11.89 22.34 -28.45
C SER A 538 11.17 23.69 -28.37
N GLY A 539 9.83 23.70 -28.41
CA GLY A 539 8.99 24.89 -28.30
C GLY A 539 8.60 25.31 -26.88
N GLY A 540 9.03 24.60 -25.83
CA GLY A 540 8.70 24.91 -24.44
C GLY A 540 8.24 23.70 -23.63
N ALA A 541 7.76 23.96 -22.42
CA ALA A 541 7.30 22.92 -21.49
C ALA A 541 5.82 23.09 -21.15
N ASN A 542 5.10 21.98 -21.11
CA ASN A 542 3.71 21.89 -20.69
C ASN A 542 3.58 21.00 -19.44
N GLY A 543 2.57 21.26 -18.62
CA GLY A 543 2.31 20.51 -17.39
C GLY A 543 3.26 20.88 -16.24
N TYR A 544 3.46 19.94 -15.31
CA TYR A 544 4.05 20.19 -14.00
C TYR A 544 5.44 19.58 -13.85
N SER A 545 6.41 20.34 -13.34
CA SER A 545 7.66 19.77 -12.82
C SER A 545 7.36 18.87 -11.61
N LYS A 546 8.08 17.74 -11.49
CA LYS A 546 7.86 16.77 -10.41
C LYS A 546 8.58 17.18 -9.13
N ASN A 547 7.88 17.07 -8.00
CA ASN A 547 8.49 17.08 -6.67
C ASN A 547 7.85 15.97 -5.84
N TYR A 548 8.40 14.76 -5.91
CA TYR A 548 7.81 13.58 -5.29
C TYR A 548 8.62 13.17 -4.07
N THR A 549 7.95 13.12 -2.92
CA THR A 549 8.53 12.73 -1.64
C THR A 549 7.67 11.67 -0.97
N TYR A 550 8.32 10.63 -0.46
CA TYR A 550 7.63 9.58 0.26
C TYR A 550 7.18 10.06 1.63
N ASP A 551 5.94 9.78 1.99
CA ASP A 551 5.51 9.91 3.38
C ASP A 551 6.00 8.69 4.18
N PRO A 552 7.00 8.85 5.07
CA PRO A 552 7.58 7.73 5.80
C PRO A 552 6.56 7.03 6.73
N ARG A 553 5.44 7.68 7.07
CA ARG A 553 4.40 7.10 7.90
C ARG A 553 3.72 5.92 7.22
N PHE A 554 3.72 5.83 5.89
CA PHE A 554 3.13 4.70 5.16
C PHE A 554 3.84 3.36 5.39
N ARG A 555 5.03 3.38 6.01
CA ARG A 555 5.68 2.17 6.55
C ARG A 555 4.97 1.60 7.78
N TYR A 556 4.20 2.40 8.51
CA TYR A 556 3.62 2.01 9.79
C TYR A 556 2.10 2.19 9.85
N ILE A 557 1.54 3.05 9.00
CA ILE A 557 0.12 3.40 8.98
C ILE A 557 -0.36 3.34 7.53
N ALA A 558 -1.33 2.47 7.23
CA ALA A 558 -2.05 2.48 5.96
C ALA A 558 -3.28 3.39 6.03
N PRO A 559 -3.74 3.98 4.90
CA PRO A 559 -5.07 4.52 4.85
C PRO A 559 -6.11 3.44 5.22
N PRO A 560 -7.21 3.82 5.90
CA PRO A 560 -8.22 2.85 6.31
C PRO A 560 -8.82 2.13 5.11
N LYS A 561 -8.98 0.81 5.19
CA LYS A 561 -9.60 0.00 4.12
C LYS A 561 -8.94 0.21 2.74
N PHE A 562 -7.63 0.44 2.70
CA PHE A 562 -6.88 0.58 1.45
C PHE A 562 -6.65 -0.79 0.79
N LEU A 563 -6.64 -0.83 -0.54
CA LEU A 563 -6.39 -2.07 -1.27
C LEU A 563 -4.95 -2.52 -1.12
N SER A 564 -4.77 -3.82 -0.98
CA SER A 564 -3.45 -4.45 -0.95
C SER A 564 -3.26 -5.37 -2.18
N PRO A 565 -2.02 -5.67 -2.58
CA PRO A 565 -1.74 -6.54 -3.74
C PRO A 565 -2.41 -7.92 -3.68
N VAL A 566 -2.66 -8.52 -4.84
CA VAL A 566 -3.31 -9.86 -4.95
C VAL A 566 -2.41 -10.97 -4.41
N SER A 567 -1.09 -10.83 -4.55
CA SER A 567 -0.09 -11.62 -3.84
C SER A 567 0.55 -10.75 -2.77
N ALA A 568 0.07 -10.89 -1.54
CA ALA A 568 0.64 -10.20 -0.40
C ALA A 568 2.04 -10.74 -0.14
N ARG A 569 3.07 -9.91 -0.25
CA ARG A 569 4.26 -10.17 0.55
C ARG A 569 3.98 -9.66 1.94
N TYR A 570 4.47 -10.37 2.93
CA TYR A 570 4.40 -9.91 4.30
C TYR A 570 5.82 -9.62 4.75
N SER A 571 6.03 -8.46 5.35
CA SER A 571 7.31 -8.07 5.91
C SER A 571 7.19 -7.77 7.39
N VAL A 572 8.24 -8.12 8.13
CA VAL A 572 8.40 -7.75 9.54
C VAL A 572 8.82 -6.29 9.64
N ASN A 573 7.90 -5.43 10.09
CA ASN A 573 8.16 -3.99 10.25
C ASN A 573 8.78 -3.63 11.59
N LEU A 574 8.50 -4.42 12.61
CA LEU A 574 9.04 -4.26 13.95
C LEU A 574 9.25 -5.64 14.55
N LEU A 575 10.43 -5.87 15.12
CA LEU A 575 10.72 -7.09 15.86
C LEU A 575 11.38 -6.72 17.18
N VAL A 576 10.74 -7.13 18.28
CA VAL A 576 11.21 -6.84 19.64
C VAL A 576 11.19 -8.13 20.45
N GLU A 577 12.26 -8.38 21.19
CA GLU A 577 12.29 -9.47 22.15
C GLU A 577 11.48 -9.10 23.40
N VAL A 578 10.67 -10.05 23.89
CA VAL A 578 9.82 -9.86 25.07
C VAL A 578 10.04 -10.97 26.08
N SER A 579 9.51 -10.80 27.30
CA SER A 579 9.45 -11.89 28.28
C SER A 579 8.74 -13.09 27.68
N SER A 580 9.23 -14.29 28.00
CA SER A 580 8.71 -15.50 27.38
C SER A 580 7.23 -15.70 27.72
N ALA A 581 6.39 -15.85 26.70
CA ALA A 581 4.95 -16.04 26.83
C ALA A 581 4.57 -17.47 27.24
N PHE A 582 5.47 -18.43 27.00
CA PHE A 582 5.29 -19.83 27.39
C PHE A 582 6.54 -20.36 28.06
N THR A 583 6.35 -21.17 29.09
CA THR A 583 7.43 -22.03 29.58
C THR A 583 7.82 -23.05 28.50
N ALA A 584 9.00 -23.66 28.61
CA ALA A 584 9.37 -24.77 27.73
C ALA A 584 8.38 -25.96 27.80
N ARG A 585 7.55 -26.06 28.85
CA ARG A 585 6.48 -27.09 28.93
C ARG A 585 5.16 -26.67 28.29
N GLY A 586 5.07 -25.46 27.71
CA GLY A 586 3.87 -24.95 27.07
C GLY A 586 2.89 -24.26 28.00
N ALA A 587 3.13 -24.21 29.32
CA ALA A 587 2.31 -23.42 30.24
C ALA A 587 2.45 -21.93 29.91
N THR A 588 1.33 -21.21 29.88
CA THR A 588 1.28 -19.76 29.65
C THR A 588 1.90 -19.01 30.83
N VAL A 589 2.68 -17.97 30.52
CA VAL A 589 3.28 -17.07 31.49
C VAL A 589 2.50 -15.74 31.44
N PRO A 590 2.05 -15.20 32.59
CA PRO A 590 1.28 -13.95 32.65
C PRO A 590 1.98 -12.76 32.01
#